data_AF-A0A1Z4N106-F1
#
_entry.id   AF-A0A1Z4N106-F1
#
_cell.length_a   1.000
_cell.length_b   1.000
_cell.length_c   1.000
_cell.angle_alpha   90.00
_cell.angle_beta   90.00
_cell.angle_gamma   90.00
#
_symmetry.space_group_name_H-M   'P 1'
#
loop_
_entity.id
_entity.type
_entity.pdbx_description
1 polymer ?
#
loop_
_entity_poly.entity_id
_entity_poly.type
_entity_poly.pdbx_seq_one_letter_code
_entity_poly.pdbx_strand_id
1 'polypeptide(L)'
;MTIPQQIFIAPYAQGVGDSDRFAQATGLDYVEESSVGEFVLGSLPPREVKTSGVESVEVDEAQVPLVREALSNFLHRVYNDLRNVGKTSRDRALNFAATNIFQAAATFAQAIAQDRQLDIITVEKSPFCRLNSDCWDIRLEFYDPDSSRRGRKVFCFTIDVALIMPVTIGEIKSWSLPSRSKES
;
A
#
# COMPACT_ATOMS: atom_id res chain seq x y z
N MET A 1 21.01 -5.31 -17.45
CA MET A 1 21.38 -4.16 -16.59
C MET A 1 20.54 -4.28 -15.33
N THR A 2 21.11 -4.95 -14.32
CA THR A 2 20.42 -5.29 -13.07
C THR A 2 20.36 -4.03 -12.20
N ILE A 3 19.15 -3.62 -11.82
CA ILE A 3 18.93 -2.46 -10.95
C ILE A 3 19.49 -2.83 -9.56
N PRO A 4 20.42 -2.06 -8.98
CA PRO A 4 21.02 -2.39 -7.71
C PRO A 4 20.00 -2.25 -6.57
N GLN A 5 20.27 -3.02 -5.52
CA GLN A 5 19.55 -3.13 -4.26
C GLN A 5 19.01 -1.78 -3.75
N GLN A 6 17.80 -1.84 -3.17
CA GLN A 6 17.06 -0.76 -2.57
C GLN A 6 17.97 0.22 -1.79
N ILE A 7 18.20 1.40 -2.35
CA ILE A 7 19.05 2.43 -1.73
C ILE A 7 18.35 2.87 -0.44
N PHE A 8 19.02 2.66 0.71
CA PHE A 8 18.50 2.94 2.04
C PHE A 8 18.67 4.43 2.41
N ILE A 9 17.96 5.28 1.68
CA ILE A 9 17.93 6.74 1.87
C ILE A 9 16.73 7.18 2.70
N ALA A 10 16.91 8.20 3.53
CA ALA A 10 15.86 8.94 4.23
C ALA A 10 15.58 10.26 3.48
N PRO A 11 14.62 10.29 2.55
CA PRO A 11 14.19 11.52 1.90
C PRO A 11 13.31 12.37 2.82
N TYR A 12 13.57 13.68 2.89
CA TYR A 12 12.67 14.65 3.53
C TYR A 12 12.60 15.95 2.72
N ALA A 13 11.38 16.34 2.33
CA ALA A 13 11.13 17.61 1.68
C ALA A 13 11.05 18.74 2.73
N GLN A 14 11.83 19.80 2.54
CA GLN A 14 11.81 20.96 3.43
C GLN A 14 11.05 22.10 2.74
N GLY A 15 9.96 22.56 3.37
CA GLY A 15 9.07 23.58 2.80
C GLY A 15 9.50 25.03 3.03
N VAL A 16 10.69 25.27 3.59
CA VAL A 16 11.23 26.61 3.89
C VAL A 16 12.71 26.65 3.52
N GLY A 17 13.12 27.66 2.76
CA GLY A 17 14.51 27.94 2.39
C GLY A 17 14.72 29.43 2.13
N ASP A 18 15.93 29.92 2.33
CA ASP A 18 16.33 31.32 2.08
C ASP A 18 17.03 31.41 0.72
N SER A 19 16.27 31.78 -0.30
CA SER A 19 16.75 31.86 -1.68
C SER A 19 17.82 32.93 -1.89
N ASP A 20 17.78 34.00 -1.11
CA ASP A 20 18.69 35.14 -1.26
C ASP A 20 20.07 34.76 -0.74
N ARG A 21 20.11 34.04 0.39
CA ARG A 21 21.36 33.46 0.90
C ARG A 21 21.91 32.39 -0.02
N PHE A 22 21.06 31.55 -0.61
CA PHE A 22 21.50 30.53 -1.57
C PHE A 22 22.14 31.17 -2.81
N ALA A 23 21.52 32.21 -3.36
CA ALA A 23 22.05 32.96 -4.50
C ALA A 23 23.41 33.63 -4.17
N GLN A 24 23.54 34.26 -3.00
CA GLN A 24 24.82 34.83 -2.55
C GLN A 24 25.94 33.78 -2.41
N ALA A 25 25.60 32.58 -1.93
CA ALA A 25 26.57 31.50 -1.73
C ALA A 25 27.03 30.85 -3.04
N THR A 26 26.14 30.80 -4.05
CA THR A 26 26.37 30.12 -5.33
C THR A 26 26.78 31.06 -6.46
N GLY A 27 26.57 32.38 -6.29
CA GLY A 27 26.79 33.37 -7.32
C GLY A 27 25.70 33.39 -8.40
N LEU A 28 24.53 32.83 -8.12
CA LEU A 28 23.39 32.83 -9.05
C LEU A 28 22.76 34.22 -9.16
N ASP A 29 22.36 34.60 -10.38
CA ASP A 29 21.49 35.74 -10.60
C ASP A 29 20.05 35.32 -10.31
N TYR A 30 19.45 35.88 -9.27
CA TYR A 30 18.09 35.57 -8.81
C TYR A 30 17.03 35.71 -9.91
N VAL A 31 17.23 36.61 -10.87
CA VAL A 31 16.27 36.85 -11.96
C VAL A 31 16.33 35.77 -13.03
N GLU A 32 17.51 35.15 -13.21
CA GLU A 32 17.73 34.06 -14.16
C GLU A 32 17.49 32.68 -13.49
N GLU A 33 17.92 32.51 -12.24
CA GLU A 33 17.86 31.25 -11.50
C GLU A 33 17.71 31.46 -9.98
N SER A 34 16.75 30.77 -9.37
CA SER A 34 16.48 30.85 -7.93
C SER A 34 16.11 29.49 -7.34
N SER A 35 16.52 29.23 -6.10
CA SER A 35 16.17 27.99 -5.39
C SER A 35 14.71 28.00 -4.96
N VAL A 36 13.93 27.02 -5.43
CA VAL A 36 12.49 26.91 -5.15
C VAL A 36 12.10 25.73 -4.27
N GLY A 37 13.05 24.84 -3.96
CA GLY A 37 12.81 23.68 -3.11
C GLY A 37 14.09 23.08 -2.56
N GLU A 38 13.98 22.55 -1.35
CA GLU A 38 15.07 21.84 -0.68
C GLU A 38 14.64 20.41 -0.34
N PHE A 39 15.56 19.48 -0.56
CA PHE A 39 15.35 18.07 -0.28
C PHE A 39 16.57 17.51 0.44
N VAL A 40 16.38 17.12 1.69
CA VAL A 40 17.44 16.52 2.50
C VAL A 40 17.47 15.02 2.21
N LEU A 41 18.67 14.52 1.90
CA LEU A 41 18.91 13.10 1.69
C LEU A 41 19.89 12.58 2.75
N GLY A 42 19.37 11.83 3.72
CA GLY A 42 20.18 11.17 4.74
C GLY A 42 20.41 9.68 4.46
N SER A 43 21.48 9.12 5.01
CA SER A 43 21.62 7.67 5.15
C SER A 43 20.84 7.22 6.37
N LEU A 44 19.95 6.24 6.21
CA LEU A 44 19.34 5.61 7.38
C LEU A 44 20.41 4.77 8.11
N PRO A 45 20.54 4.86 9.45
CA PRO A 45 21.44 3.96 10.18
C PRO A 45 20.95 2.51 10.01
N PRO A 46 21.86 1.50 9.94
CA PRO A 46 21.46 0.11 9.84
C PRO A 46 20.46 -0.21 10.97
N ARG A 47 19.20 -0.45 10.62
CA ARG A 47 18.18 -0.82 11.61
C ARG A 47 18.38 -2.30 11.92
N GLU A 48 18.84 -2.63 13.12
CA GLU A 48 18.37 -3.84 13.78
C GLU A 48 16.87 -3.66 14.03
N VAL A 49 16.07 -4.25 13.15
CA VAL A 49 14.62 -4.23 13.23
C VAL A 49 14.21 -5.11 14.43
N LYS A 50 14.02 -4.50 15.60
CA LYS A 50 13.13 -5.06 16.62
C LYS A 50 11.72 -4.52 16.35
N THR A 51 11.04 -5.11 15.37
CA THR A 51 9.58 -4.94 15.21
C THR A 51 8.89 -5.75 16.29
N SER A 52 8.35 -5.05 17.29
CA SER A 52 7.32 -5.63 18.14
C SER A 52 6.09 -5.95 17.30
N GLY A 53 5.92 -7.22 16.93
CA GLY A 53 4.62 -7.77 16.53
C GLY A 53 4.37 -8.03 15.03
N VAL A 54 5.37 -7.96 14.17
CA VAL A 54 5.27 -8.50 12.80
C VAL A 54 6.48 -9.40 12.59
N GLU A 55 6.26 -10.71 12.56
CA GLU A 55 7.26 -11.69 12.12
C GLU A 55 7.62 -11.35 10.67
N SER A 56 8.82 -10.79 10.48
CA SER A 56 9.44 -10.68 9.17
C SER A 56 9.66 -12.09 8.65
N VAL A 57 8.84 -12.50 7.68
CA VAL A 57 9.10 -13.71 6.92
C VAL A 57 10.36 -13.43 6.10
N GLU A 58 11.46 -14.09 6.44
CA GLU A 58 12.63 -14.15 5.58
C GLU A 58 12.20 -14.84 4.28
N VAL A 59 11.96 -14.04 3.25
CA VAL A 59 11.72 -14.58 1.91
C VAL A 59 13.08 -15.08 1.41
N ASP A 60 13.17 -16.38 1.16
CA ASP A 60 14.37 -16.99 0.59
C ASP A 60 14.74 -16.24 -0.70
N GLU A 61 16.02 -15.88 -0.87
CA GLU A 61 16.51 -15.08 -2.00
C GLU A 61 16.19 -15.78 -3.34
N ALA A 62 16.10 -17.12 -3.32
CA ALA A 62 15.66 -17.95 -4.45
C ALA A 62 14.18 -17.77 -4.82
N GLN A 63 13.32 -17.39 -3.88
CA GLN A 63 11.88 -17.23 -4.06
C GLN A 63 11.48 -15.81 -4.50
N VAL A 64 12.38 -14.83 -4.38
CA VAL A 64 12.14 -13.43 -4.76
C VAL A 64 11.55 -13.25 -6.16
N PRO A 65 11.99 -13.97 -7.22
CA PRO A 65 11.41 -13.82 -8.56
C PRO A 65 9.95 -14.27 -8.61
N LEU A 66 9.63 -15.39 -7.95
CA LEU A 66 8.28 -15.97 -7.90
C LEU A 66 7.32 -15.09 -7.11
N VAL A 67 7.76 -14.60 -5.95
CA VAL A 67 6.96 -13.68 -5.13
C VAL A 67 6.70 -12.37 -5.88
N ARG A 68 7.69 -11.86 -6.63
CA ARG A 68 7.53 -10.66 -7.46
C ARG A 68 6.52 -10.87 -8.58
N GLU A 69 6.55 -12.01 -9.26
CA GLU A 69 5.58 -12.34 -10.31
C GLU A 69 4.17 -12.49 -9.73
N ALA A 70 4.02 -13.23 -8.62
CA ALA A 70 2.75 -13.41 -7.93
C ALA A 70 2.16 -12.08 -7.45
N LEU A 71 3.00 -11.18 -6.92
CA LEU A 71 2.60 -9.83 -6.53
C LEU A 71 2.17 -9.00 -7.75
N SER A 72 2.89 -9.08 -8.86
CA SER A 72 2.50 -8.40 -10.10
C SER A 72 1.14 -8.89 -10.61
N ASN A 73 0.91 -10.20 -10.60
CA ASN A 73 -0.35 -10.80 -11.04
C ASN A 73 -1.51 -10.40 -10.11
N PHE A 74 -1.27 -10.39 -8.80
CA PHE A 74 -2.24 -9.89 -7.82
C PHE A 74 -2.62 -8.42 -8.09
N LEU A 75 -1.64 -7.55 -8.28
CA LEU A 75 -1.86 -6.11 -8.52
C LEU A 75 -2.57 -5.87 -9.86
N HIS A 76 -2.23 -6.61 -10.92
CA HIS A 76 -2.94 -6.55 -12.20
C HIS A 76 -4.40 -6.99 -12.06
N ARG A 77 -4.66 -8.06 -11.30
CA ARG A 77 -6.03 -8.52 -11.06
C ARG A 77 -6.84 -7.48 -10.29
N VAL A 78 -6.29 -6.94 -9.20
CA VAL A 78 -6.93 -5.88 -8.40
C VAL A 78 -7.25 -4.67 -9.27
N TYR A 79 -6.31 -4.23 -10.11
CA TYR A 79 -6.54 -3.10 -11.02
C TYR A 79 -7.70 -3.37 -12.00
N ASN A 80 -7.73 -4.54 -12.62
CA ASN A 80 -8.76 -4.87 -13.62
C ASN A 80 -10.14 -5.13 -12.99
N ASP A 81 -10.17 -5.74 -11.79
CA ASP A 81 -11.42 -6.08 -11.09
C ASP A 81 -12.08 -4.83 -10.48
N LEU A 82 -11.29 -3.88 -9.99
CA LEU A 82 -11.82 -2.70 -9.28
C LEU A 82 -12.03 -1.48 -10.18
N ARG A 83 -11.42 -1.42 -11.38
CA ARG A 83 -11.52 -0.23 -12.24
C ARG A 83 -12.97 0.07 -12.61
N ASN A 84 -13.35 1.32 -12.42
CA ASN A 84 -14.68 1.82 -12.77
C ASN A 84 -14.61 3.33 -13.06
N VAL A 85 -15.73 3.91 -13.51
CA VAL A 85 -15.80 5.35 -13.88
C VAL A 85 -15.66 6.28 -12.66
N GLY A 86 -15.93 5.81 -11.44
CA GLY A 86 -15.75 6.58 -10.22
C GLY A 86 -16.85 7.61 -9.93
N LYS A 87 -18.08 7.43 -10.44
CA LYS A 87 -19.16 8.41 -10.26
C LYS A 87 -19.89 8.26 -8.93
N THR A 88 -20.20 7.02 -8.53
CA THR A 88 -20.87 6.76 -7.25
C THR A 88 -19.86 6.73 -6.10
N SER A 89 -20.30 6.95 -4.86
CA SER A 89 -19.41 6.82 -3.70
C SER A 89 -18.74 5.45 -3.62
N ARG A 90 -19.51 4.37 -3.88
CA ARG A 90 -18.99 3.00 -3.93
C ARG A 90 -17.90 2.83 -4.99
N ASP A 91 -18.14 3.38 -6.17
CA ASP A 91 -17.19 3.35 -7.30
C ASP A 91 -15.89 4.11 -6.98
N ARG A 92 -16.01 5.29 -6.36
CA ARG A 92 -14.85 6.04 -5.85
C ARG A 92 -14.08 5.24 -4.81
N ALA A 93 -14.78 4.56 -3.90
CA ALA A 93 -14.16 3.73 -2.88
C ALA A 93 -13.40 2.55 -3.52
N LEU A 94 -13.97 1.90 -4.53
CA LEU A 94 -13.32 0.84 -5.30
C LEU A 94 -12.06 1.32 -6.04
N ASN A 95 -12.14 2.46 -6.72
CA ASN A 95 -10.99 3.03 -7.42
C ASN A 95 -9.89 3.44 -6.44
N PHE A 96 -10.25 4.06 -5.32
CA PHE A 96 -9.27 4.43 -4.28
C PHE A 96 -8.70 3.21 -3.56
N ALA A 97 -9.49 2.13 -3.42
CA ALA A 97 -9.00 0.87 -2.85
C ALA A 97 -7.88 0.28 -3.70
N ALA A 98 -7.96 0.37 -5.03
CA ALA A 98 -6.85 -0.04 -5.90
C ALA A 98 -5.57 0.73 -5.55
N THR A 99 -5.65 2.07 -5.47
CA THR A 99 -4.51 2.92 -5.06
C THR A 99 -3.96 2.52 -3.68
N ASN A 100 -4.85 2.32 -2.70
CA ASN A 100 -4.46 1.95 -1.34
C ASN A 100 -3.76 0.57 -1.31
N ILE A 101 -4.22 -0.39 -2.12
CA ILE A 101 -3.60 -1.72 -2.24
C ILE A 101 -2.20 -1.61 -2.85
N PHE A 102 -2.02 -0.78 -3.89
CA PHE A 102 -0.71 -0.53 -4.47
C PHE A 102 0.26 0.12 -3.47
N GLN A 103 -0.21 1.10 -2.69
CA GLN A 103 0.59 1.76 -1.66
C GLN A 103 0.95 0.81 -0.51
N ALA A 104 0.03 -0.07 -0.14
CA ALA A 104 0.21 -1.06 0.92
C ALA A 104 0.67 -2.44 0.39
N ALA A 105 1.29 -2.50 -0.79
CA ALA A 105 1.69 -3.77 -1.42
C ALA A 105 2.57 -4.64 -0.50
N ALA A 106 3.43 -4.02 0.32
CA ALA A 106 4.28 -4.70 1.29
C ALA A 106 3.48 -5.50 2.34
N THR A 107 2.30 -5.03 2.75
CA THR A 107 1.42 -5.74 3.70
C THR A 107 0.87 -7.03 3.11
N PHE A 108 0.60 -7.04 1.79
CA PHE A 108 0.09 -8.21 1.09
C PHE A 108 1.19 -9.16 0.63
N ALA A 109 2.42 -8.67 0.45
CA ALA A 109 3.57 -9.47 0.07
C ALA A 109 3.80 -10.66 1.04
N GLN A 110 3.55 -10.49 2.34
CA GLN A 110 3.65 -11.59 3.31
C GLN A 110 2.62 -12.70 3.06
N ALA A 111 1.39 -12.35 2.69
CA ALA A 111 0.36 -13.35 2.38
C ALA A 111 0.69 -14.10 1.08
N ILE A 112 1.21 -13.38 0.09
CA ILE A 112 1.62 -13.93 -1.20
C ILE A 112 2.85 -14.83 -1.05
N ALA A 113 3.81 -14.45 -0.22
CA ALA A 113 4.97 -15.28 0.14
C ALA A 113 4.60 -16.57 0.89
N GLN A 114 3.38 -16.66 1.42
CA GLN A 114 2.82 -17.88 2.01
C GLN A 114 2.00 -18.72 1.02
N ASP A 115 2.19 -18.50 -0.28
CA ASP A 115 1.49 -19.14 -1.40
C ASP A 115 -0.03 -18.92 -1.40
N ARG A 116 -0.49 -17.81 -0.80
CA ARG A 116 -1.92 -17.47 -0.81
C ARG A 116 -2.26 -16.60 -2.01
N GLN A 117 -3.41 -16.89 -2.62
CA GLN A 117 -3.95 -16.16 -3.75
C GLN A 117 -5.21 -15.39 -3.35
N LEU A 118 -5.48 -14.28 -4.02
CA LEU A 118 -6.71 -13.51 -3.84
C LEU A 118 -7.90 -14.34 -4.33
N ASP A 119 -8.95 -14.44 -3.52
CA ASP A 119 -10.19 -15.14 -3.84
C ASP A 119 -11.28 -14.11 -4.22
N ILE A 120 -11.73 -13.35 -3.22
CA ILE A 120 -12.90 -12.49 -3.28
C ILE A 120 -12.53 -11.09 -2.79
N ILE A 121 -13.09 -10.09 -3.45
CA ILE A 121 -13.08 -8.69 -3.03
C ILE A 121 -14.51 -8.28 -2.71
N THR A 122 -14.77 -7.93 -1.46
CA THR A 122 -16.10 -7.48 -1.00
C THR A 122 -16.02 -6.01 -0.58
N VAL A 123 -17.04 -5.24 -0.95
CA VAL A 123 -17.14 -3.81 -0.59
C VAL A 123 -18.51 -3.56 0.03
N GLU A 124 -18.49 -3.17 1.30
CA GLU A 124 -19.68 -2.95 2.12
C GLU A 124 -19.66 -1.53 2.70
N LYS A 125 -20.82 -0.99 3.01
CA LYS A 125 -20.89 0.30 3.69
C LYS A 125 -20.48 0.12 5.16
N SER A 126 -19.53 0.92 5.62
CA SER A 126 -19.01 0.78 6.98
C SER A 126 -20.02 1.31 7.99
N PRO A 127 -20.31 0.56 9.08
CA PRO A 127 -21.06 1.09 10.21
C PRO A 127 -20.21 2.04 11.08
N PHE A 128 -18.88 2.02 10.91
CA PHE A 128 -17.93 2.78 11.72
C PHE A 128 -17.58 4.14 11.11
N CYS A 129 -18.59 4.95 10.80
CA CYS A 129 -18.44 6.28 10.22
C CYS A 129 -18.85 7.38 11.20
N ARG A 130 -18.20 8.54 11.09
CA ARG A 130 -18.66 9.77 11.73
C ARG A 130 -19.92 10.30 11.02
N LEU A 131 -20.68 11.16 11.70
CA LEU A 131 -21.81 11.85 11.08
C LEU A 131 -21.31 12.65 9.86
N ASN A 132 -21.96 12.48 8.71
CA ASN A 132 -21.60 13.03 7.40
C ASN A 132 -20.37 12.42 6.69
N SER A 133 -19.81 11.32 7.21
CA SER A 133 -18.84 10.51 6.46
C SER A 133 -19.54 9.51 5.54
N ASP A 134 -18.86 9.11 4.48
CA ASP A 134 -19.31 8.08 3.55
C ASP A 134 -18.21 7.02 3.45
N CYS A 135 -18.12 6.19 4.48
CA CYS A 135 -17.09 5.16 4.55
C CYS A 135 -17.56 3.79 4.09
N TRP A 136 -16.62 3.11 3.47
CA TRP A 136 -16.76 1.80 2.86
C TRP A 136 -15.68 0.89 3.42
N ASP A 137 -16.08 -0.30 3.84
CA ASP A 137 -15.17 -1.36 4.26
C ASP A 137 -14.87 -2.25 3.05
N ILE A 138 -13.59 -2.35 2.71
CA ILE A 138 -13.09 -3.18 1.62
C ILE A 138 -12.41 -4.38 2.24
N ARG A 139 -12.89 -5.56 1.88
CA ARG A 139 -12.41 -6.85 2.37
C ARG A 139 -11.78 -7.64 1.24
N LEU A 140 -10.51 -8.02 1.43
CA LEU A 140 -9.75 -8.90 0.55
C LEU A 140 -9.60 -10.25 1.24
N GLU A 141 -10.11 -11.30 0.61
CA GLU A 141 -10.03 -12.65 1.15
C GLU A 141 -9.03 -13.45 0.33
N PHE A 142 -8.00 -13.99 1.00
CA PHE A 142 -6.96 -14.81 0.41
C PHE A 142 -7.14 -16.27 0.82
N TYR A 143 -6.95 -17.17 -0.13
CA TYR A 143 -7.03 -18.61 0.07
C TYR A 143 -5.74 -19.29 -0.38
N ASP A 144 -5.53 -20.51 0.09
CA ASP A 144 -4.41 -21.36 -0.32
C ASP A 144 -4.96 -22.38 -1.34
N PRO A 145 -4.47 -22.37 -2.60
CA PRO A 145 -4.94 -23.29 -3.63
C PRO A 145 -4.48 -24.74 -3.41
N ASP A 146 -3.33 -24.94 -2.77
CA ASP A 146 -2.71 -26.26 -2.59
C ASP A 146 -3.24 -26.96 -1.34
N SER A 147 -3.66 -26.18 -0.33
CA SER A 147 -4.21 -26.71 0.92
C SER A 147 -5.61 -26.19 1.22
N SER A 148 -6.62 -26.99 0.82
CA SER A 148 -8.04 -26.75 1.15
C SER A 148 -8.34 -26.80 2.66
N ARG A 149 -7.42 -27.32 3.48
CA ARG A 149 -7.52 -27.34 4.95
C ARG A 149 -7.04 -26.04 5.59
N ARG A 150 -6.24 -25.24 4.89
CA ARG A 150 -5.69 -24.00 5.44
C ARG A 150 -6.78 -22.93 5.43
N GLY A 151 -6.96 -22.30 6.59
CA GLY A 151 -7.92 -21.19 6.74
C GLY A 151 -7.58 -20.01 5.81
N ARG A 152 -8.60 -19.22 5.47
CA ARG A 152 -8.50 -18.04 4.63
C ARG A 152 -7.90 -16.87 5.43
N LYS A 153 -7.10 -16.03 4.79
CA LYS A 153 -6.57 -14.81 5.41
C LYS A 153 -7.38 -13.62 4.89
N VAL A 154 -7.89 -12.81 5.78
CA VAL A 154 -8.71 -11.64 5.44
C VAL A 154 -7.94 -10.39 5.77
N PHE A 155 -7.95 -9.43 4.85
CA PHE A 155 -7.49 -8.07 5.06
C PHE A 155 -8.68 -7.13 4.87
N CYS A 156 -8.86 -6.22 5.82
CA CYS A 156 -9.95 -5.25 5.79
C CYS A 156 -9.41 -3.85 6.10
N PHE A 157 -9.81 -2.90 5.28
CA PHE A 157 -9.52 -1.49 5.49
C PHE A 157 -10.72 -0.64 5.12
N THR A 158 -10.84 0.50 5.80
CA THR A 158 -11.97 1.41 5.65
C THR A 158 -11.52 2.62 4.87
N ILE A 159 -12.32 3.05 3.90
CA ILE A 159 -12.06 4.25 3.08
C ILE A 159 -13.24 5.19 3.25
N ASP A 160 -12.99 6.45 3.58
CA ASP A 160 -13.99 7.53 3.54
C ASP A 160 -13.89 8.28 2.21
N VAL A 161 -15.00 8.32 1.48
CA VAL A 161 -15.13 9.01 0.19
C VAL A 161 -16.07 10.23 0.27
N ALA A 162 -16.37 10.75 1.46
CA ALA A 162 -17.22 11.95 1.60
C ALA A 162 -16.61 13.18 0.90
N LEU A 163 -15.27 13.26 0.90
CA LEU A 163 -14.52 14.35 0.27
C LEU A 163 -14.10 14.02 -1.17
N ILE A 164 -13.67 15.05 -1.90
CA ILE A 164 -13.11 14.91 -3.26
C ILE A 164 -11.89 14.00 -3.26
N MET A 165 -11.02 14.15 -2.25
CA MET A 165 -9.88 13.27 -2.02
C MET A 165 -10.26 12.22 -0.97
N PRO A 166 -10.38 10.94 -1.34
CA PRO A 166 -10.67 9.88 -0.39
C PRO A 166 -9.53 9.69 0.62
N VAL A 167 -9.87 9.18 1.80
CA VAL A 167 -8.91 8.92 2.87
C VAL A 167 -9.07 7.52 3.44
N THR A 168 -7.95 6.85 3.74
CA THR A 168 -7.96 5.58 4.47
C THR A 168 -8.11 5.84 5.96
N ILE A 169 -9.04 5.14 6.61
CA ILE A 169 -9.34 5.30 8.04
C ILE A 169 -8.66 4.18 8.83
N GLY A 170 -7.62 4.56 9.58
CA GLY A 170 -6.87 3.65 10.44
C GLY A 170 -5.92 2.72 9.66
N GLU A 171 -5.47 1.67 10.34
CA GLU A 171 -4.56 0.67 9.78
C GLU A 171 -5.31 -0.50 9.12
N ILE A 172 -4.63 -1.21 8.21
CA ILE A 172 -5.17 -2.42 7.58
C ILE A 172 -5.29 -3.51 8.65
N LYS A 173 -6.52 -3.94 8.91
CA LYS A 173 -6.83 -5.03 9.84
C LYS A 173 -6.65 -6.36 9.13
N SER A 174 -6.06 -7.35 9.81
CA SER A 174 -5.95 -8.70 9.27
C SER A 174 -6.35 -9.77 10.29
N TRP A 175 -7.04 -10.81 9.84
CA TRP A 175 -7.41 -11.97 10.66
C TRP A 175 -7.54 -13.22 9.79
N SER A 176 -7.70 -14.37 10.42
CA SER A 176 -7.87 -15.65 9.74
C SER A 176 -9.30 -16.15 9.90
N LEU A 177 -9.88 -16.72 8.84
CA LEU A 177 -11.16 -17.39 8.83
C LEU A 177 -10.97 -18.90 8.60
N PRO A 178 -11.88 -19.76 9.07
CA PRO A 178 -11.86 -21.18 8.72
C PRO A 178 -11.98 -21.39 7.20
N SER A 179 -11.47 -22.52 6.70
CA SER A 179 -11.65 -22.91 5.30
C SER A 179 -13.14 -23.07 5.00
N ARG A 180 -13.62 -22.57 3.86
CA ARG A 180 -15.01 -22.74 3.45
C ARG A 180 -15.25 -24.23 3.19
N SER A 181 -16.10 -24.89 3.97
CA SER A 181 -16.61 -26.20 3.59
C SER A 181 -17.38 -26.03 2.29
N LYS A 182 -17.05 -26.82 1.26
CA LYS A 182 -17.93 -26.92 0.09
C LYS A 182 -19.26 -27.47 0.61
N GLU A 183 -20.29 -26.64 0.67
CA GLU A 183 -21.66 -27.13 0.76
C GLU A 183 -21.90 -27.94 -0.52
N SER A 184 -22.04 -29.25 -0.30
CA SER A 184 -22.33 -30.29 -1.29
C SER A 184 -23.78 -30.28 -1.71
#